data_AF-A0A0C9SAV2-F1
#
_entry.id   AF-A0A0C9SAV2-F1
#
_cell.length_a   1.000
_cell.length_b   1.000
_cell.length_c   1.000
_cell.angle_alpha   90.00
_cell.angle_beta   90.00
_cell.angle_gamma   90.00
#
_symmetry.space_group_name_H-M   'P 1'
#
loop_
_entity.id
_entity.type
_entity.pdbx_description
1 polymer ?
#
loop_
_entity_poly.entity_id
_entity_poly.type
_entity_poly.pdbx_seq_one_letter_code
_entity_poly.pdbx_strand_id
1 'polypeptide(L)'
;MKRLVRMGAPKKKLMLGIAYYGRSYVLRNPAKNGVKARIIFGSRAEAGPYVGSDELKGYYEICQDIKSGGWTRVFDDEAKCPYAYRGDQWVGYEDGESVGHKMDFILREGYRGVMVFNNDLDDFRGVCGPKNPLMTVIFNKVGEKALREIMANQTQSSTG
;
A
#
# COMPACT_ATOMS: atom_id res chain seq x y z
N MET A 1 6.62 9.30 10.35
CA MET A 1 8.08 9.12 10.61
C MET A 1 8.80 10.39 11.06
N LYS A 2 8.61 11.56 10.42
CA LYS A 2 9.30 12.83 10.78
C LYS A 2 9.20 13.19 12.28
N ARG A 3 8.06 12.94 12.93
CA ARG A 3 7.89 13.15 14.38
C ARG A 3 8.89 12.34 15.21
N LEU A 4 9.11 11.07 14.89
CA LEU A 4 10.07 10.21 15.60
C LEU A 4 11.49 10.75 15.47
N VAL A 5 11.87 11.23 14.28
CA VAL A 5 13.18 11.85 14.04
C VAL A 5 13.34 13.11 14.89
N ARG A 6 12.33 13.98 14.97
CA ARG A 6 12.36 15.16 15.84
C ARG A 6 12.47 14.81 17.33
N MET A 7 11.99 13.63 17.73
CA MET A 7 12.11 13.11 19.08
C MET A 7 13.42 12.34 19.32
N GLY A 8 14.37 12.36 18.38
CA GLY A 8 15.71 11.77 18.54
C GLY A 8 15.89 10.38 17.95
N ALA A 9 14.88 9.80 17.30
CA ALA A 9 15.03 8.48 16.66
C ALA A 9 15.93 8.57 15.41
N PRO A 10 17.04 7.81 15.32
CA PRO A 10 17.90 7.82 14.14
C PRO A 10 17.17 7.28 12.90
N LYS A 11 17.19 8.01 11.77
CA LYS A 11 16.56 7.58 10.50
C LYS A 11 16.96 6.16 10.09
N LYS A 12 18.25 5.80 10.27
CA LYS A 12 18.84 4.48 9.96
C LYS A 12 18.35 3.33 10.85
N LYS A 13 17.48 3.60 11.83
CA LYS A 13 16.80 2.60 12.67
C LYS A 13 15.28 2.59 12.48
N LEU A 14 14.72 3.49 11.68
CA LEU A 14 13.28 3.60 11.47
C LEU A 14 12.85 2.86 10.21
N MET A 15 11.86 1.97 10.35
CA MET A 15 11.22 1.25 9.25
C MET A 15 9.79 1.77 9.05
N LEU A 16 9.38 1.97 7.81
CA LEU A 16 8.00 2.33 7.47
C LEU A 16 7.13 1.06 7.43
N GLY A 17 6.03 1.03 8.17
CA GLY A 17 5.04 -0.03 8.04
C GLY A 17 4.21 0.11 6.77
N ILE A 18 4.05 -0.97 6.01
CA ILE A 18 3.15 -1.08 4.86
C ILE A 18 2.13 -2.17 5.17
N ALA A 19 0.84 -1.83 5.05
CA ALA A 19 -0.25 -2.74 5.30
C ALA A 19 -0.63 -3.46 4.00
N TYR A 20 -0.59 -4.79 3.98
CA TYR A 20 -1.07 -5.60 2.85
C TYR A 20 -2.56 -5.92 2.97
N TYR A 21 -3.28 -5.10 3.72
CA TYR A 21 -4.72 -5.18 3.91
C TYR A 21 -5.33 -3.78 3.73
N GLY A 22 -6.60 -3.75 3.41
CA GLY A 22 -7.42 -2.55 3.42
C GLY A 22 -8.36 -2.49 4.62
N ARG A 23 -8.78 -1.29 5.01
CA ARG A 23 -9.85 -1.08 5.99
C ARG A 23 -11.15 -0.79 5.27
N SER A 24 -12.19 -1.50 5.68
CA SER A 24 -13.50 -1.49 5.03
C SER A 24 -14.52 -0.69 5.84
N TYR A 25 -15.43 -0.01 5.13
CA TYR A 25 -16.48 0.82 5.70
C TYR A 25 -17.76 0.73 4.88
N VAL A 26 -18.90 1.02 5.52
CA VAL A 26 -20.20 1.20 4.84
C VAL A 26 -20.52 2.69 4.75
N LEU A 27 -20.67 3.18 3.53
CA LEU A 27 -20.99 4.56 3.22
C LEU A 27 -22.45 4.86 3.59
N ARG A 28 -22.70 6.04 4.16
CA ARG A 28 -24.06 6.54 4.40
C ARG A 28 -24.79 6.90 3.11
N ASN A 29 -24.04 7.28 2.07
CA ASN A 29 -24.58 7.58 0.76
C ASN A 29 -23.62 7.05 -0.32
N PRO A 30 -23.98 5.99 -1.07
CA PRO A 30 -23.18 5.44 -2.17
C PRO A 30 -22.73 6.45 -3.22
N ALA A 31 -23.51 7.50 -3.47
CA ALA A 31 -23.18 8.55 -4.43
C ALA A 31 -22.05 9.49 -3.91
N LYS A 32 -21.71 9.42 -2.62
CA LYS A 32 -20.58 10.12 -2.02
C LYS A 32 -19.56 9.09 -1.53
N ASN A 33 -18.62 8.74 -2.40
CA ASN A 33 -17.67 7.64 -2.20
C ASN A 33 -16.19 8.09 -2.15
N GLY A 34 -15.94 9.40 -2.15
CA GLY A 34 -14.59 9.95 -1.99
C GLY A 34 -14.03 9.76 -0.58
N VAL A 35 -12.73 10.03 -0.43
CA VAL A 35 -12.08 10.09 0.88
C VAL A 35 -12.82 11.08 1.79
N LYS A 36 -12.96 10.74 3.08
CA LYS A 36 -13.79 11.46 4.09
C LYS A 36 -15.31 11.42 3.86
N ALA A 37 -15.81 10.59 2.93
CA ALA A 37 -17.23 10.32 2.85
C ALA A 37 -17.80 9.84 4.19
N ARG A 38 -19.05 10.22 4.48
CA ARG A 38 -19.71 9.85 5.74
C ARG A 38 -20.02 8.36 5.72
N ILE A 39 -19.66 7.67 6.78
CA ILE A 39 -19.98 6.26 7.01
C ILE A 39 -21.24 6.12 7.89
N ILE A 40 -21.82 4.92 7.91
CA ILE A 40 -22.80 4.53 8.92
C ILE A 40 -22.02 4.05 10.15
N PHE A 41 -22.16 4.73 11.28
CA PHE A 41 -21.42 4.33 12.49
C PHE A 41 -21.99 3.01 13.03
N GLY A 42 -21.11 2.06 13.38
CA GLY A 42 -21.48 0.74 13.91
C GLY A 42 -21.96 -0.27 12.85
N SER A 43 -22.02 0.11 11.57
CA SER A 43 -22.28 -0.85 10.49
C SER A 43 -21.08 -1.74 10.23
N ARG A 44 -21.34 -2.95 9.73
CA ARG A 44 -20.33 -3.94 9.36
C ARG A 44 -20.22 -4.00 7.84
N ALA A 45 -18.99 -3.88 7.31
CA ALA A 45 -18.78 -4.06 5.87
C ALA A 45 -18.85 -5.55 5.50
N GLU A 46 -19.01 -5.84 4.22
CA GLU A 46 -19.01 -7.20 3.71
C GLU A 46 -17.64 -7.87 3.96
N ALA A 47 -17.68 -8.95 4.73
CA ALA A 47 -16.48 -9.73 5.02
C ALA A 47 -15.94 -10.43 3.76
N GLY A 48 -14.62 -10.45 3.62
CA GLY A 48 -13.95 -11.26 2.62
C GLY A 48 -14.07 -12.76 2.94
N PRO A 49 -14.09 -13.64 1.91
CA PRO A 49 -14.32 -15.07 2.11
C PRO A 49 -13.18 -15.81 2.83
N TYR A 50 -12.00 -15.19 2.98
CA TYR A 50 -10.84 -15.83 3.58
C TYR A 50 -10.48 -15.21 4.93
N VAL A 51 -10.36 -13.87 5.00
CA VAL A 51 -10.08 -13.20 6.27
C VAL A 51 -11.29 -13.27 7.20
N GLY A 52 -12.51 -13.21 6.65
CA GLY A 52 -13.75 -13.31 7.42
C GLY A 52 -14.00 -12.11 8.35
N SER A 53 -13.29 -10.99 8.16
CA SER A 53 -13.44 -9.76 8.95
C SER A 53 -14.30 -8.73 8.21
N ASP A 54 -15.19 -8.08 8.93
CA ASP A 54 -15.99 -6.93 8.47
C ASP A 54 -15.24 -5.59 8.56
N GLU A 55 -14.07 -5.56 9.20
CA GLU A 55 -13.26 -4.35 9.36
C GLU A 55 -12.11 -4.24 8.35
N LEU A 56 -11.65 -5.38 7.81
CA LEU A 56 -10.49 -5.43 6.93
C LEU A 56 -10.57 -6.54 5.89
N LYS A 57 -9.96 -6.29 4.75
CA LYS A 57 -9.79 -7.27 3.65
C LYS A 57 -8.31 -7.40 3.30
N GLY A 58 -7.84 -8.62 3.04
CA GLY A 58 -6.48 -8.82 2.51
C GLY A 58 -6.33 -8.23 1.11
N TYR A 59 -5.12 -7.84 0.70
CA TYR A 59 -4.89 -7.33 -0.66
C TYR A 59 -5.35 -8.35 -1.71
N TYR A 60 -5.11 -9.65 -1.48
CA TYR A 60 -5.58 -10.70 -2.38
C TYR A 60 -7.12 -10.76 -2.51
N GLU A 61 -7.88 -10.35 -1.50
CA GLU A 61 -9.36 -10.28 -1.56
C GLU A 61 -9.78 -9.03 -2.33
N ILE A 62 -9.14 -7.89 -2.04
CA ILE A 62 -9.45 -6.61 -2.67
C ILE A 62 -9.14 -6.65 -4.17
N CYS A 63 -7.99 -7.19 -4.57
CA CYS A 63 -7.65 -7.29 -5.99
C CYS A 63 -8.56 -8.26 -6.74
N GLN A 64 -9.09 -9.31 -6.07
CA GLN A 64 -10.08 -10.21 -6.66
C GLN A 64 -11.44 -9.51 -6.82
N ASP A 65 -11.87 -8.75 -5.81
CA ASP A 65 -13.08 -7.94 -5.84
C ASP A 65 -13.05 -6.95 -7.03
N ILE A 66 -11.89 -6.32 -7.26
CA ILE A 66 -11.69 -5.42 -8.42
C ILE A 66 -11.66 -6.20 -9.74
N LYS A 67 -10.92 -7.31 -9.81
CA LYS A 67 -10.74 -8.09 -11.05
C LYS A 67 -12.00 -8.82 -11.51
N SER A 68 -12.81 -9.31 -10.56
CA SER A 68 -14.09 -9.98 -10.84
C SER A 68 -15.18 -9.02 -11.33
N GLY A 69 -14.96 -7.72 -11.17
CA GLY A 69 -15.86 -6.67 -11.61
C GLY A 69 -16.84 -6.22 -10.52
N GLY A 70 -17.43 -5.04 -10.73
CA GLY A 70 -18.39 -4.43 -9.81
C GLY A 70 -17.76 -3.49 -8.77
N TRP A 71 -16.46 -3.58 -8.50
CA TRP A 71 -15.74 -2.60 -7.71
C TRP A 71 -15.05 -1.56 -8.60
N THR A 72 -15.15 -0.30 -8.21
CA THR A 72 -14.46 0.82 -8.87
C THR A 72 -13.24 1.20 -8.05
N ARG A 73 -12.03 1.06 -8.61
CA ARG A 73 -10.79 1.58 -8.03
C ARG A 73 -10.65 3.06 -8.35
N VAL A 74 -10.26 3.85 -7.35
CA VAL A 74 -9.86 5.25 -7.48
C VAL A 74 -8.54 5.45 -6.75
N PHE A 75 -7.65 6.25 -7.32
CA PHE A 75 -6.40 6.64 -6.68
C PHE A 75 -6.52 8.04 -6.09
N ASP A 76 -6.24 8.18 -4.79
CA ASP A 76 -6.24 9.49 -4.13
C ASP A 76 -4.83 10.12 -4.24
N ASP A 77 -4.74 11.19 -5.02
CA ASP A 77 -3.47 11.84 -5.32
C ASP A 77 -2.85 12.59 -4.14
N GLU A 78 -3.65 12.98 -3.13
CA GLU A 78 -3.16 13.66 -1.94
C GLU A 78 -2.51 12.66 -0.96
N ALA A 79 -3.21 11.56 -0.67
CA ALA A 79 -2.76 10.50 0.22
C ALA A 79 -1.73 9.56 -0.45
N LYS A 80 -1.70 9.52 -1.79
CA LYS A 80 -0.95 8.54 -2.59
C LYS A 80 -1.30 7.10 -2.21
N CYS A 81 -2.61 6.84 -2.06
CA CYS A 81 -3.18 5.53 -1.78
C CYS A 81 -4.44 5.30 -2.61
N PRO A 82 -4.70 4.06 -3.05
CA PRO A 82 -5.97 3.71 -3.65
C PRO A 82 -7.08 3.53 -2.61
N TYR A 83 -8.30 3.66 -3.09
CA TYR A 83 -9.47 3.07 -2.48
C TYR A 83 -10.34 2.41 -3.56
N ALA A 84 -11.22 1.52 -3.16
CA ALA A 84 -12.20 0.90 -4.03
C ALA A 84 -13.58 0.94 -3.40
N TYR A 85 -14.63 1.01 -4.22
CA TYR A 85 -16.01 0.99 -3.74
C TYR A 85 -16.96 0.24 -4.67
N ARG A 86 -18.04 -0.28 -4.09
CA ARG A 86 -19.18 -0.91 -4.78
C ARG A 86 -20.45 -0.66 -3.97
N GLY A 87 -21.39 0.11 -4.53
CA GLY A 87 -22.58 0.50 -3.78
C GLY A 87 -22.19 1.30 -2.53
N ASP A 88 -22.60 0.85 -1.35
CA ASP A 88 -22.21 1.43 -0.07
C ASP A 88 -20.90 0.85 0.49
N GLN A 89 -20.35 -0.21 -0.09
CA GLN A 89 -19.10 -0.81 0.38
C GLN A 89 -17.91 0.02 -0.09
N TRP A 90 -16.98 0.28 0.82
CA TRP A 90 -15.77 1.07 0.56
C TRP A 90 -14.57 0.45 1.27
N VAL A 91 -13.43 0.36 0.59
CA VAL A 91 -12.18 -0.13 1.17
C VAL A 91 -11.01 0.76 0.77
N GLY A 92 -10.25 1.25 1.76
CA GLY A 92 -9.01 1.99 1.55
C GLY A 92 -7.83 1.07 1.81
N TYR A 93 -6.87 1.00 0.89
CA TYR A 93 -5.86 -0.07 0.87
C TYR A 93 -4.54 0.37 0.26
N GLU A 94 -3.59 -0.55 0.14
CA GLU A 94 -2.34 -0.38 -0.59
C GLU A 94 -2.34 -1.24 -1.87
N ASP A 95 -1.77 -0.72 -2.95
CA ASP A 95 -1.42 -1.50 -4.13
C ASP A 95 0.00 -1.21 -4.62
N GLY A 96 0.38 -1.77 -5.77
CA GLY A 96 1.72 -1.56 -6.31
C GLY A 96 2.09 -0.09 -6.53
N GLU A 97 1.13 0.77 -6.87
CA GLU A 97 1.34 2.20 -7.10
C GLU A 97 1.63 2.92 -5.76
N SER A 98 0.79 2.72 -4.76
CA SER A 98 0.96 3.37 -3.45
C SER A 98 2.18 2.85 -2.68
N VAL A 99 2.49 1.55 -2.80
CA VAL A 99 3.72 0.96 -2.28
C VAL A 99 4.94 1.56 -2.99
N GLY A 100 4.88 1.74 -4.31
CA GLY A 100 5.92 2.41 -5.09
C GLY A 100 6.23 3.82 -4.57
N HIS A 101 5.20 4.63 -4.34
CA HIS A 101 5.37 5.97 -3.77
C HIS A 101 5.99 5.97 -2.36
N LYS A 102 5.58 5.03 -1.51
CA LYS A 102 6.14 4.89 -0.16
C LYS A 102 7.61 4.46 -0.21
N MET A 103 7.97 3.57 -1.13
CA MET A 103 9.36 3.18 -1.37
C MET A 103 10.20 4.36 -1.85
N ASP A 104 9.72 5.13 -2.83
CA ASP A 104 10.43 6.32 -3.30
C ASP A 104 10.64 7.34 -2.17
N PHE A 105 9.65 7.51 -1.29
CA PHE A 105 9.78 8.34 -0.09
C PHE A 105 10.87 7.83 0.86
N ILE A 106 10.86 6.55 1.25
CA ILE A 106 11.81 6.05 2.25
C ILE A 106 13.26 6.02 1.73
N LEU A 107 13.43 5.71 0.44
CA LEU A 107 14.74 5.64 -0.20
C LEU A 107 15.36 7.04 -0.33
N ARG A 108 14.55 8.03 -0.73
CA ARG A 108 14.95 9.44 -0.82
C ARG A 108 15.30 10.04 0.54
N GLU A 109 14.50 9.74 1.56
CA GLU A 109 14.69 10.29 2.90
C GLU A 109 15.81 9.60 3.71
N GLY A 110 16.30 8.45 3.24
CA GLY A 110 17.36 7.69 3.90
C GLY A 110 16.89 6.98 5.17
N TYR A 111 15.64 6.49 5.21
CA TYR A 111 15.18 5.60 6.29
C TYR A 111 15.73 4.19 6.13
N ARG A 112 15.65 3.37 7.19
CA ARG A 112 16.26 2.01 7.21
C ARG A 112 15.63 1.06 6.21
N GLY A 113 14.31 1.13 6.03
CA GLY A 113 13.58 0.20 5.18
C GLY A 113 12.10 0.18 5.50
N VAL A 114 11.47 -0.95 5.21
CA VAL A 114 10.04 -1.18 5.43
C VAL A 114 9.81 -2.43 6.28
N MET A 115 8.70 -2.42 7.00
CA MET A 115 8.10 -3.60 7.63
C MET A 115 6.74 -3.82 6.95
N VAL A 116 6.37 -5.07 6.69
CA VAL A 116 5.09 -5.40 6.06
C VAL A 116 4.17 -6.08 7.07
N PHE A 117 2.90 -5.68 7.09
CA PHE A 117 1.87 -6.32 7.89
C PHE A 117 0.70 -6.72 6.99
N ASN A 118 0.50 -8.00 6.71
CA ASN A 118 1.42 -9.13 6.90
C ASN A 118 1.56 -9.88 5.57
N ASN A 119 2.61 -10.70 5.48
CA ASN A 119 3.06 -11.28 4.22
C ASN A 119 2.00 -12.18 3.56
N ASP A 120 1.21 -12.89 4.35
CA ASP A 120 0.10 -13.75 3.92
C ASP A 120 -1.11 -12.99 3.34
N LEU A 121 -1.15 -11.65 3.47
CA LEU A 121 -2.21 -10.83 2.88
C LEU A 121 -1.86 -10.25 1.51
N ASP A 122 -0.61 -10.42 1.03
CA ASP A 122 -0.27 -10.16 -0.37
C ASP A 122 -0.97 -11.18 -1.29
N ASP A 123 -0.95 -10.96 -2.60
CA ASP A 123 -1.36 -11.98 -3.58
C ASP A 123 -0.27 -13.04 -3.76
N PHE A 124 -0.01 -13.81 -2.71
CA PHE A 124 1.04 -14.83 -2.68
C PHE A 124 0.79 -16.01 -3.62
N ARG A 125 -0.46 -16.18 -4.07
CA ARG A 125 -0.85 -17.23 -5.03
C ARG A 125 -0.91 -16.73 -6.47
N GLY A 126 -0.93 -15.43 -6.72
CA GLY A 126 -1.08 -14.86 -8.06
C GLY A 126 -2.49 -15.03 -8.61
N VAL A 127 -3.52 -14.93 -7.78
CA VAL A 127 -4.93 -15.06 -8.21
C VAL A 127 -5.39 -13.82 -9.01
N CYS A 128 -4.81 -12.66 -8.71
CA CYS A 128 -5.07 -11.41 -9.39
C CYS A 128 -4.08 -11.15 -10.53
N GLY A 129 -2.86 -11.66 -10.43
CA GLY A 129 -1.81 -11.46 -11.43
C GLY A 129 -0.50 -12.17 -11.04
N PRO A 130 0.66 -11.49 -11.11
CA PRO A 130 1.92 -12.04 -10.62
C PRO A 130 1.85 -12.37 -9.12
N LYS A 131 2.65 -13.35 -8.68
CA LYS A 131 2.76 -13.69 -7.24
C LYS A 131 3.50 -12.61 -6.47
N ASN A 132 3.03 -12.34 -5.25
CA ASN A 132 3.59 -11.36 -4.30
C ASN A 132 3.81 -9.96 -4.89
N PRO A 133 2.81 -9.36 -5.57
CA PRO A 133 3.01 -8.12 -6.31
C PRO A 133 3.48 -6.96 -5.44
N LEU A 134 2.98 -6.84 -4.20
CA LEU A 134 3.40 -5.74 -3.31
C LEU A 134 4.84 -5.94 -2.85
N MET A 135 5.19 -7.18 -2.50
CA MET A 135 6.56 -7.51 -2.10
C MET A 135 7.55 -7.34 -3.25
N THR A 136 7.17 -7.72 -4.48
CA THR A 136 7.99 -7.51 -5.68
C THR A 136 8.29 -6.04 -5.92
N VAL A 137 7.32 -5.13 -5.74
CA VAL A 137 7.55 -3.68 -5.87
C VAL A 137 8.61 -3.20 -4.88
N ILE A 138 8.54 -3.63 -3.62
CA ILE A 138 9.52 -3.27 -2.60
C ILE A 138 10.92 -3.75 -3.00
N PHE A 139 11.07 -5.02 -3.40
CA PHE A 139 12.38 -5.57 -3.80
C PHE A 139 12.97 -4.86 -5.02
N ASN A 140 12.16 -4.60 -6.05
CA ASN A 140 12.61 -3.90 -7.26
C ASN A 140 13.11 -2.49 -6.93
N LYS A 141 12.38 -1.73 -6.11
CA LYS A 141 12.78 -0.37 -5.72
C LYS A 141 14.09 -0.33 -4.93
N VAL A 142 14.35 -1.33 -4.09
CA VAL A 142 15.64 -1.47 -3.39
C VAL A 142 16.76 -1.79 -4.38
N GLY A 143 16.54 -2.72 -5.31
CA GLY A 143 17.52 -3.07 -6.35
C GLY A 143 17.87 -1.90 -7.27
N GLU A 144 16.86 -1.14 -7.72
CA GLU A 144 17.04 0.07 -8.53
C GLU A 144 17.94 1.11 -7.84
N LYS A 145 17.75 1.31 -6.53
CA LYS A 145 18.62 2.23 -5.76
C LYS A 145 20.06 1.74 -5.74
N ALA A 146 20.28 0.46 -5.45
CA ALA A 146 21.62 -0.13 -5.42
C ALA A 146 22.34 0.03 -6.77
N LEU A 147 21.63 -0.21 -7.88
CA LEU A 147 22.17 -0.01 -9.23
C LEU A 147 22.55 1.46 -9.48
N ARG A 148 21.71 2.41 -9.09
CA ARG A 148 22.02 3.85 -9.23
C ARG A 148 23.26 4.26 -8.43
N GLU A 149 23.44 3.73 -7.23
CA GLU A 149 24.61 3.99 -6.40
C GLU A 149 25.90 3.43 -7.02
N ILE A 150 25.84 2.22 -7.61
CA ILE A 150 26.98 1.63 -8.34
C ILE A 150 27.36 2.48 -9.55
N MET A 151 26.37 2.88 -10.37
CA MET A 151 26.60 3.70 -11.56
C MET A 151 27.18 5.08 -11.22
N ALA A 152 26.68 5.71 -10.14
CA ALA A 152 27.20 6.99 -9.67
C ALA A 152 28.69 6.89 -9.26
N ASN A 153 29.09 5.81 -8.60
CA ASN A 153 30.48 5.59 -8.18
C ASN A 153 31.42 5.32 -9.37
N GLN A 154 30.95 4.60 -10.40
CA GLN A 154 31.73 4.36 -11.61
C GLN A 154 31.98 5.65 -12.41
N THR A 155 31.01 6.56 -12.43
CA THR A 155 31.11 7.84 -13.16
C THR A 155 32.09 8.81 -12.49
N GLN A 156 32.28 8.72 -11.18
CA GLN A 156 33.27 9.53 -10.44
C GLN A 156 34.70 9.01 -10.59
N SER A 157 34.88 7.70 -10.83
CA SER A 157 36.20 7.09 -11.04
C SER A 157 36.80 7.32 -12.44
N SER A 158 35.99 7.73 -13.43
CA SER A 158 36.44 7.99 -14.79
C SER A 158 36.76 9.47 -15.08
N THR A 159 36.57 10.36 -14.11
CA THR A 159 36.86 11.80 -14.21
C THR A 159 38.08 12.24 -13.38
N GLY A 160 38.88 11.29 -12.90
CA GLY A 160 40.11 11.53 -12.11
C GLY A 160 41.38 11.17 -12.87
#